data_AF-A0A9P6J194-F1
#
_entry.id   AF-A0A9P6J194-F1
#
_cell.length_a   1.000
_cell.length_b   1.000
_cell.length_c   1.000
_cell.angle_alpha   90.00
_cell.angle_beta   90.00
_cell.angle_gamma   90.00
#
_symmetry.space_group_name_H-M   'P 1'
#
loop_
_entity.id
_entity.type
_entity.pdbx_description
1 polymer ?
#
loop_
_entity_poly.entity_id
_entity_poly.type
_entity_poly.pdbx_seq_one_letter_code
_entity_poly.pdbx_strand_id
1 'polypeptide(L)'
;MPSDLRASWSTLPGILDWSTDPNSFGHIKTLVTFITTFTSSSFTLLLLRTTPEDMKVIAYSFAAAAIVVPATALAIPALYNRAVIQSQSIACAMKTLGTGIVTPECADIAAIDVGVIRSIHVEDLIVDVAGGSAYAVDFSSSRLTAELLSVPGITWPIVTSAQRVTIVDNGIPLATFDTPISPGSVSGNTYSSIVQKSTVKINPGQEGNVAASLAAFITKSEHTIILRGSVDGTAQMTSISQKIFSFPRIAFESPITLKGCSNFPKIDYLSQGSLTFDSNTGNGLVGITIIKDMKLNRGDNHLTAITTSTSKEAYEVLTNGGGTFTLQGYEGSSTNPVLSEALKALKTQVVVPKLNRIVF
;
A
#
# COMPACT_ATOMS: atom_id res chain seq x y z
N MET A 1 24.20 -54.70 -29.67
CA MET A 1 23.05 -55.16 -28.88
C MET A 1 23.36 -54.93 -27.40
N PRO A 2 22.37 -54.59 -26.55
CA PRO A 2 20.95 -54.37 -26.86
C PRO A 2 20.66 -52.86 -26.99
N SER A 3 19.90 -52.32 -27.96
CA SER A 3 18.53 -52.64 -28.41
C SER A 3 17.56 -52.75 -27.24
N ASP A 4 17.00 -51.63 -26.79
CA ASP A 4 15.60 -51.53 -26.39
C ASP A 4 15.25 -50.07 -26.00
N LEU A 5 14.46 -49.43 -26.86
CA LEU A 5 13.41 -48.45 -26.57
C LEU A 5 12.96 -47.82 -27.90
N ARG A 6 12.27 -48.62 -28.72
CA ARG A 6 11.31 -48.09 -29.70
C ARG A 6 10.02 -47.80 -28.94
N ALA A 7 9.73 -46.54 -28.66
CA ALA A 7 8.36 -46.12 -28.36
C ALA A 7 7.66 -45.86 -29.70
N SER A 8 6.72 -46.74 -30.06
CA SER A 8 5.90 -46.63 -31.27
C SER A 8 4.87 -45.51 -31.10
N TRP A 9 4.82 -44.60 -32.06
CA TRP A 9 3.72 -43.66 -32.22
C TRP A 9 2.61 -44.32 -33.04
N SER A 10 1.72 -45.06 -32.39
CA SER A 10 0.45 -45.46 -33.01
C SER A 10 -0.51 -45.95 -31.92
N THR A 11 -1.75 -45.45 -31.99
CA THR A 11 -2.96 -45.73 -31.18
C THR A 11 -3.17 -44.90 -29.91
N LEU A 12 -3.81 -43.75 -30.09
CA LEU A 12 -4.91 -43.31 -29.23
C LEU A 12 -6.12 -43.01 -30.14
N PRO A 13 -7.25 -43.71 -29.98
CA PRO A 13 -8.48 -43.44 -30.71
C PRO A 13 -9.30 -42.35 -30.00
N GLY A 14 -9.90 -41.45 -30.78
CA GLY A 14 -11.23 -40.92 -30.53
C GLY A 14 -11.44 -39.89 -29.42
N ILE A 15 -11.81 -38.68 -29.88
CA ILE A 15 -12.83 -37.78 -29.31
C ILE A 15 -12.40 -36.89 -28.12
N LEU A 16 -12.21 -35.61 -28.41
CA LEU A 16 -13.06 -34.57 -27.82
C LEU A 16 -13.55 -33.68 -28.95
N ASP A 17 -14.86 -33.73 -29.16
CA ASP A 17 -15.67 -32.86 -30.02
C ASP A 17 -15.70 -31.45 -29.39
N TRP A 18 -15.48 -30.41 -30.19
CA TRP A 18 -15.38 -29.01 -29.74
C TRP A 18 -16.71 -28.27 -29.96
N SER A 19 -17.81 -28.81 -29.45
CA SER A 19 -19.10 -28.11 -29.50
C SER A 19 -19.70 -27.86 -28.10
N THR A 20 -19.70 -26.57 -27.74
CA THR A 20 -20.70 -25.88 -26.90
C THR A 20 -20.98 -26.42 -25.48
N ASP A 21 -19.97 -26.56 -24.61
CA ASP A 21 -20.19 -26.66 -23.17
C ASP A 21 -19.55 -25.48 -22.40
N PRO A 22 -20.32 -24.60 -21.75
CA PRO A 22 -19.80 -23.47 -20.96
C PRO A 22 -19.17 -23.86 -19.61
N ASN A 23 -19.09 -25.14 -19.24
CA ASN A 23 -18.48 -25.60 -17.98
C ASN A 23 -17.09 -26.25 -18.12
N SER A 24 -16.24 -25.75 -19.04
CA SER A 24 -14.93 -26.32 -19.40
C SER A 24 -13.75 -26.08 -18.41
N PHE A 25 -14.02 -25.72 -17.15
CA PHE A 25 -12.96 -25.51 -16.14
C PHE A 25 -12.05 -26.74 -15.93
N GLY A 26 -12.57 -27.96 -16.18
CA GLY A 26 -11.78 -29.19 -16.11
C GLY A 26 -10.66 -29.27 -17.16
N HIS A 27 -10.87 -28.75 -18.36
CA HIS A 27 -9.91 -28.83 -19.46
C HIS A 27 -8.77 -27.81 -19.32
N ILE A 28 -9.07 -26.63 -18.77
CA ILE A 28 -8.05 -25.61 -18.44
C ILE A 28 -7.11 -26.13 -17.34
N LYS A 29 -7.67 -26.81 -16.32
CA LYS A 29 -6.88 -27.41 -15.25
C LYS A 29 -5.95 -28.50 -15.79
N THR A 30 -6.44 -29.37 -16.66
CA THR A 30 -5.62 -30.43 -17.30
C THR A 30 -4.53 -29.84 -18.20
N LEU A 31 -4.79 -28.76 -18.94
CA LEU A 31 -3.80 -28.09 -19.79
C LEU A 31 -2.72 -27.39 -18.96
N VAL A 32 -3.11 -26.68 -17.90
CA VAL A 32 -2.18 -26.03 -16.96
C VAL A 32 -1.34 -27.07 -16.23
N THR A 33 -1.94 -28.17 -15.78
CA THR A 33 -1.23 -29.30 -15.18
C THR A 33 -0.28 -29.97 -16.17
N PHE A 34 -0.67 -30.15 -17.44
CA PHE A 34 0.20 -30.70 -18.47
C PHE A 34 1.42 -29.80 -18.76
N ILE A 35 1.21 -28.48 -18.90
CA ILE A 35 2.29 -27.52 -19.14
C ILE A 35 3.24 -27.43 -17.93
N THR A 36 2.71 -27.37 -16.70
CA THR A 36 3.54 -27.35 -15.48
C THR A 36 4.27 -28.67 -15.24
N THR A 37 3.65 -29.82 -15.52
CA THR A 37 4.30 -31.13 -15.37
C THR A 37 5.39 -31.33 -16.42
N PHE A 38 5.10 -31.02 -17.70
CA PHE A 38 6.07 -31.16 -18.81
C PHE A 38 7.27 -30.21 -18.65
N THR A 39 7.03 -28.97 -18.21
CA THR A 39 8.14 -28.04 -17.91
C THR A 39 8.94 -28.49 -16.70
N SER A 40 8.33 -28.93 -15.60
CA SER A 40 9.07 -29.33 -14.38
C SER A 40 9.96 -30.56 -14.56
N SER A 41 9.48 -31.63 -15.22
CA SER A 41 10.25 -32.87 -15.40
C SER A 41 11.42 -32.73 -16.38
N SER A 42 11.28 -31.89 -17.40
CA SER A 42 12.37 -31.60 -18.34
C SER A 42 13.40 -30.61 -17.75
N PHE A 43 12.98 -29.73 -16.84
CA PHE A 43 13.83 -28.71 -16.22
C PHE A 43 14.75 -29.28 -15.12
N THR A 44 14.26 -30.22 -14.31
CA THR A 44 15.08 -30.87 -13.26
C THR A 44 16.21 -31.72 -13.84
N LEU A 45 16.00 -32.34 -15.00
CA LEU A 45 17.01 -33.14 -15.70
C LEU A 45 18.06 -32.28 -16.43
N LEU A 46 17.70 -31.06 -16.86
CA LEU A 46 18.60 -30.16 -17.58
C LEU A 46 19.51 -29.34 -16.64
N LEU A 47 19.02 -28.91 -15.47
CA LEU A 47 19.78 -28.09 -14.51
C LEU A 47 20.99 -28.81 -13.88
N LEU A 48 21.05 -30.15 -13.93
CA LEU A 48 22.16 -30.92 -13.38
C LEU A 48 23.39 -30.97 -14.29
N ARG A 49 23.29 -30.50 -15.55
CA ARG A 49 24.40 -30.43 -16.51
C ARG A 49 24.17 -29.32 -17.53
N THR A 50 24.46 -28.06 -17.19
CA THR A 50 24.36 -26.95 -18.16
C THR A 50 25.71 -26.38 -18.54
N THR A 51 26.04 -26.46 -19.82
CA THR A 51 27.06 -25.66 -20.50
C THR A 51 26.47 -24.32 -20.99
N PRO A 52 27.30 -23.34 -21.39
CA PRO A 52 26.80 -22.08 -21.97
C PRO A 52 25.90 -22.23 -23.21
N GLU A 53 25.99 -23.35 -23.94
CA GLU A 53 25.09 -23.64 -25.07
C GLU A 53 23.71 -24.13 -24.61
N ASP A 54 23.65 -24.87 -23.50
CA ASP A 54 22.39 -25.33 -22.91
C ASP A 54 21.55 -24.16 -22.39
N MET A 55 22.19 -23.10 -21.89
CA MET A 55 21.52 -21.84 -21.51
C MET A 55 20.83 -21.14 -22.68
N LYS A 56 21.38 -21.23 -23.90
CA LYS A 56 20.72 -20.69 -25.10
C LYS A 56 19.48 -21.49 -25.46
N VAL A 57 19.54 -22.81 -25.39
CA VAL A 57 18.40 -23.71 -25.66
C VAL A 57 17.28 -23.50 -24.62
N ILE A 58 17.62 -23.31 -23.34
CA ILE A 58 16.66 -22.96 -22.29
C ILE A 58 15.99 -21.60 -22.58
N ALA A 59 16.77 -20.59 -22.98
CA ALA A 59 16.21 -19.28 -23.35
C ALA A 59 15.26 -19.36 -24.55
N TYR A 60 15.58 -20.16 -25.58
CA TYR A 60 14.69 -20.40 -26.72
C TYR A 60 13.44 -21.21 -26.34
N SER A 61 13.56 -22.15 -25.40
CA SER A 61 12.43 -22.93 -24.88
C SER A 61 11.45 -22.06 -24.09
N PHE A 62 11.96 -21.13 -23.27
CA PHE A 62 11.15 -20.12 -22.59
C PHE A 62 10.51 -19.13 -23.58
N ALA A 63 11.24 -18.69 -24.61
CA ALA A 63 10.69 -17.85 -25.67
C ALA A 63 9.57 -18.56 -26.47
N ALA A 64 9.72 -19.87 -26.71
CA ALA A 64 8.68 -20.67 -27.35
C ALA A 64 7.45 -20.87 -26.44
N ALA A 65 7.65 -21.16 -25.15
CA ALA A 65 6.56 -21.27 -24.17
C ALA A 65 5.80 -19.93 -23.98
N ALA A 66 6.53 -18.82 -24.01
CA ALA A 66 6.00 -17.46 -24.02
C ALA A 66 5.13 -17.13 -25.24
N ILE A 67 5.31 -17.81 -26.37
CA ILE A 67 4.49 -17.65 -27.59
C ILE A 67 3.23 -18.53 -27.52
N VAL A 68 3.32 -19.72 -26.91
CA VAL A 68 2.21 -20.69 -26.85
C VAL A 68 1.15 -20.29 -25.81
N VAL A 69 1.54 -19.72 -24.68
CA VAL A 69 0.60 -19.24 -23.63
C VAL A 69 -0.39 -18.16 -24.16
N PRO A 70 0.04 -17.11 -24.88
CA PRO A 70 -0.86 -16.10 -25.44
C PRO A 70 -1.86 -16.66 -26.46
N ALA A 71 -1.49 -17.70 -27.23
CA ALA A 71 -2.37 -18.30 -28.23
C ALA A 71 -3.60 -19.01 -27.62
N THR A 72 -3.51 -19.43 -26.35
CA THR A 72 -4.62 -20.05 -25.60
C THR A 72 -5.41 -19.08 -24.73
N ALA A 73 -4.92 -17.84 -24.53
CA ALA A 73 -5.51 -16.83 -23.65
C ALA A 73 -6.45 -15.84 -24.37
N LEU A 74 -6.94 -16.17 -25.56
CA LEU A 74 -7.73 -15.29 -26.44
C LEU A 74 -9.12 -14.87 -25.91
N ALA A 75 -9.49 -15.23 -24.68
CA ALA A 75 -10.80 -14.91 -24.11
C ALA A 75 -10.80 -13.67 -23.18
N ILE A 76 -9.65 -13.18 -22.70
CA ILE A 76 -9.60 -12.03 -21.76
C ILE A 76 -8.39 -11.13 -22.07
N PRO A 77 -8.58 -9.95 -22.70
CA PRO A 77 -7.49 -9.03 -23.09
C PRO A 77 -6.55 -8.62 -21.95
N ALA A 78 -7.06 -8.52 -20.71
CA ALA A 78 -6.26 -8.16 -19.54
C ALA A 78 -5.24 -9.25 -19.15
N LEU A 79 -5.58 -10.53 -19.33
CA LEU A 79 -4.65 -11.64 -19.05
C LEU A 79 -3.59 -11.76 -20.14
N TYR A 80 -3.94 -11.47 -21.39
CA TYR A 80 -3.03 -11.46 -22.52
C TYR A 80 -1.90 -10.44 -22.35
N ASN A 81 -2.24 -9.18 -22.01
CA ASN A 81 -1.23 -8.15 -21.79
C ASN A 81 -0.28 -8.53 -20.64
N ARG A 82 -0.81 -9.09 -19.55
CA ARG A 82 0.02 -9.53 -18.42
C ARG A 82 0.96 -10.68 -18.83
N ALA A 83 0.49 -11.65 -19.60
CA ALA A 83 1.32 -12.78 -20.07
C ALA A 83 2.42 -12.33 -21.05
N VAL A 84 2.11 -11.45 -22.00
CA VAL A 84 3.10 -10.88 -22.93
C VAL A 84 4.17 -10.10 -22.16
N ILE A 85 3.75 -9.28 -21.21
CA ILE A 85 4.71 -8.50 -20.41
C ILE A 85 5.56 -9.40 -19.51
N GLN A 86 4.96 -10.42 -18.86
CA GLN A 86 5.71 -11.39 -18.05
C GLN A 86 6.71 -12.20 -18.87
N SER A 87 6.36 -12.59 -20.09
CA SER A 87 7.31 -13.28 -20.96
C SER A 87 8.47 -12.39 -21.41
N GLN A 88 8.18 -11.13 -21.76
CA GLN A 88 9.23 -10.16 -22.08
C GLN A 88 10.13 -9.90 -20.87
N SER A 89 9.57 -9.83 -19.66
CA SER A 89 10.34 -9.60 -18.44
C SER A 89 11.22 -10.79 -18.07
N ILE A 90 10.73 -12.02 -18.24
CA ILE A 90 11.53 -13.25 -18.10
C ILE A 90 12.65 -13.28 -19.15
N ALA A 91 12.35 -12.98 -20.41
CA ALA A 91 13.36 -12.93 -21.47
C ALA A 91 14.45 -11.90 -21.16
N CYS A 92 14.05 -10.74 -20.65
CA CYS A 92 14.96 -9.69 -20.19
C CYS A 92 15.80 -10.13 -19.00
N ALA A 93 15.20 -10.77 -17.99
CA ALA A 93 15.92 -11.33 -16.86
C ALA A 93 16.96 -12.35 -17.33
N MET A 94 16.59 -13.29 -18.21
CA MET A 94 17.50 -14.30 -18.74
C MET A 94 18.64 -13.68 -19.57
N LYS A 95 18.35 -12.66 -20.39
CA LYS A 95 19.37 -11.91 -21.15
C LYS A 95 20.33 -11.18 -20.20
N THR A 96 19.82 -10.55 -19.14
CA THR A 96 20.63 -9.90 -18.12
C THR A 96 21.47 -10.90 -17.33
N LEU A 97 20.93 -12.06 -16.96
CA LEU A 97 21.69 -13.12 -16.29
C LEU A 97 22.81 -13.66 -17.18
N GLY A 98 22.56 -13.82 -18.49
CA GLY A 98 23.55 -14.32 -19.44
C GLY A 98 24.63 -13.31 -19.83
N THR A 99 24.29 -12.03 -19.94
CA THR A 99 25.21 -10.96 -20.42
C THR A 99 25.78 -10.09 -19.32
N GLY A 100 25.12 -10.05 -18.17
CA GLY A 100 25.40 -9.13 -17.08
C GLY A 100 25.08 -7.66 -17.39
N ILE A 101 24.28 -7.38 -18.42
CA ILE A 101 23.88 -6.03 -18.85
C ILE A 101 22.35 -5.94 -18.85
N VAL A 102 21.80 -4.89 -18.21
CA VAL A 102 20.39 -4.52 -18.31
C VAL A 102 20.28 -3.51 -19.46
N THR A 103 19.62 -3.88 -20.57
CA THR A 103 19.36 -2.92 -21.66
C THR A 103 18.22 -1.97 -21.25
N PRO A 104 18.14 -0.74 -21.80
CA PRO A 104 17.04 0.19 -21.51
C PRO A 104 15.66 -0.44 -21.74
N GLU A 105 15.48 -1.18 -22.83
CA GLU A 105 14.26 -1.95 -23.14
C GLU A 105 13.89 -2.92 -22.01
N CYS A 106 14.90 -3.58 -21.42
CA CYS A 106 14.69 -4.51 -20.32
C CYS A 106 14.44 -3.81 -18.99
N ALA A 107 14.98 -2.61 -18.78
CA ALA A 107 14.64 -1.79 -17.63
C ALA A 107 13.17 -1.36 -17.70
N ASP A 108 12.68 -0.96 -18.88
CA ASP A 108 11.29 -0.54 -19.09
C ASP A 108 10.30 -1.71 -18.92
N ILE A 109 10.66 -2.90 -19.38
CA ILE A 109 9.85 -4.11 -19.19
C ILE A 109 9.90 -4.62 -17.74
N ALA A 110 11.06 -4.56 -17.08
CA ALA A 110 11.20 -4.91 -15.65
C ALA A 110 10.48 -3.92 -14.73
N ALA A 111 10.24 -2.69 -15.22
CA ALA A 111 9.36 -1.73 -14.58
C ALA A 111 7.87 -2.09 -14.71
N ILE A 112 7.52 -3.26 -15.22
CA ILE A 112 6.15 -3.75 -15.22
C ILE A 112 6.03 -4.92 -14.24
N ASP A 113 5.05 -4.82 -13.34
CA ASP A 113 4.82 -5.73 -12.22
C ASP A 113 4.89 -7.21 -12.64
N VAL A 114 6.04 -7.83 -12.37
CA VAL A 114 6.28 -9.25 -12.66
C VAL A 114 5.53 -10.15 -11.66
N GLY A 115 4.87 -9.58 -10.64
CA GLY A 115 4.19 -10.35 -9.61
C GLY A 115 5.16 -11.22 -8.80
N VAL A 116 6.43 -10.79 -8.71
CA VAL A 116 7.47 -11.53 -7.99
C VAL A 116 7.17 -11.52 -6.50
N ILE A 117 6.54 -10.47 -5.97
CA ILE A 117 6.14 -10.40 -4.56
C ILE A 117 4.68 -10.89 -4.46
N ARG A 118 4.46 -11.97 -3.69
CA ARG A 118 3.14 -12.56 -3.42
C ARG A 118 2.46 -11.94 -2.21
N SER A 119 3.23 -11.67 -1.16
CA SER A 119 2.74 -11.11 0.09
C SER A 119 3.83 -10.28 0.76
N ILE A 120 3.44 -9.27 1.54
CA ILE A 120 4.34 -8.45 2.36
C ILE A 120 3.81 -8.48 3.79
N HIS A 121 4.67 -8.79 4.74
CA HIS A 121 4.39 -8.75 6.17
C HIS A 121 5.38 -7.80 6.83
N VAL A 122 4.86 -6.92 7.68
CA VAL A 122 5.65 -5.92 8.39
C VAL A 122 5.48 -6.17 9.89
N GLU A 123 6.57 -6.30 10.61
CA GLU A 123 6.59 -6.53 12.05
C GLU A 123 7.08 -5.30 12.79
N ASP A 124 6.57 -5.13 14.02
CA ASP A 124 6.86 -3.99 14.89
C ASP A 124 6.81 -2.66 14.13
N LEU A 125 5.74 -2.45 13.34
CA LEU A 125 5.52 -1.19 12.66
C LEU A 125 5.35 -0.08 13.71
N ILE A 126 6.34 0.79 13.82
CA ILE A 126 6.31 1.98 14.65
C ILE A 126 5.84 3.12 13.77
N VAL A 127 4.78 3.80 14.18
CA VAL A 127 4.28 5.01 13.55
C VAL A 127 4.50 6.16 14.53
N ASP A 128 5.39 7.07 14.19
CA ASP A 128 5.73 8.25 14.98
C ASP A 128 5.04 9.48 14.39
N VAL A 129 4.00 9.92 15.11
CA VAL A 129 3.21 11.13 14.79
C VAL A 129 3.69 12.35 15.59
N ALA A 130 4.76 12.24 16.37
CA ALA A 130 5.29 13.35 17.16
C ALA A 130 6.11 14.34 16.31
N GLY A 131 6.42 13.98 15.05
CA GLY A 131 7.04 14.90 14.10
C GLY A 131 6.18 16.15 13.92
N GLY A 132 6.76 17.34 14.12
CA GLY A 132 6.04 18.62 14.17
C GLY A 132 5.37 19.10 12.87
N SER A 133 5.18 18.23 11.87
CA SER A 133 4.45 18.53 10.64
C SER A 133 3.15 17.73 10.60
N ALA A 134 2.02 18.44 10.52
CA ALA A 134 0.70 17.82 10.37
C ALA A 134 0.54 16.97 9.09
N TYR A 135 1.48 17.08 8.14
CA TYR A 135 1.45 16.41 6.83
C TYR A 135 2.51 15.34 6.66
N ALA A 136 3.23 15.02 7.72
CA ALA A 136 4.29 14.04 7.72
C ALA A 136 4.11 13.05 8.86
N VAL A 137 4.16 11.77 8.55
CA VAL A 137 4.16 10.71 9.56
C VAL A 137 5.39 9.87 9.36
N ASP A 138 6.23 9.78 10.39
CA ASP A 138 7.38 8.92 10.33
C ASP A 138 6.96 7.49 10.65
N PHE A 139 7.56 6.53 9.97
CA PHE A 139 7.37 5.12 10.29
C PHE A 139 8.66 4.34 10.15
N SER A 140 8.77 3.27 10.91
CA SER A 140 9.86 2.30 10.84
C SER A 140 9.34 0.91 11.18
N SER A 141 10.11 -0.12 10.82
CA SER A 141 9.81 -1.50 11.18
C SER A 141 11.10 -2.26 11.42
N SER A 142 11.09 -3.09 12.46
CA SER A 142 12.21 -3.97 12.82
C SER A 142 12.42 -5.07 11.78
N ARG A 143 11.36 -5.45 11.05
CA ARG A 143 11.40 -6.51 10.04
C ARG A 143 10.27 -6.35 9.02
N LEU A 144 10.65 -6.27 7.75
CA LEU A 144 9.78 -6.47 6.61
C LEU A 144 10.13 -7.82 5.99
N THR A 145 9.14 -8.69 5.82
CA THR A 145 9.27 -9.92 5.04
C THR A 145 8.39 -9.85 3.81
N ALA A 146 8.91 -10.31 2.68
CA ALA A 146 8.16 -10.43 1.44
C ALA A 146 8.28 -11.86 0.92
N GLU A 147 7.15 -12.49 0.63
CA GLU A 147 7.14 -13.79 -0.01
C GLU A 147 7.34 -13.59 -1.51
N LEU A 148 8.46 -14.07 -2.02
CA LEU A 148 8.81 -14.06 -3.42
C LEU A 148 8.20 -15.27 -4.15
N LEU A 149 8.00 -15.12 -5.45
CA LEU A 149 7.65 -16.22 -6.34
C LEU A 149 8.78 -17.25 -6.29
N SER A 150 8.44 -18.47 -5.86
CA SER A 150 9.39 -19.59 -5.88
C SER A 150 9.60 -20.06 -7.32
N VAL A 151 10.84 -20.02 -7.77
CA VAL A 151 11.26 -20.63 -9.04
C VAL A 151 12.23 -21.76 -8.70
N PRO A 152 11.90 -23.03 -9.01
CA PRO A 152 12.76 -24.16 -8.70
C PRO A 152 14.20 -23.96 -9.19
N GLY A 153 15.16 -24.11 -8.28
CA GLY A 153 16.59 -23.95 -8.60
C GLY A 153 17.11 -22.51 -8.63
N ILE A 154 16.26 -21.50 -8.38
CA ILE A 154 16.67 -20.09 -8.32
C ILE A 154 16.56 -19.58 -6.89
N THR A 155 17.71 -19.20 -6.32
CA THR A 155 17.76 -18.38 -5.11
C THR A 155 17.86 -16.92 -5.52
N TRP A 156 16.90 -16.09 -5.13
CA TRP A 156 16.93 -14.66 -5.44
C TRP A 156 18.12 -14.01 -4.73
N PRO A 157 19.10 -13.44 -5.43
CA PRO A 157 20.32 -12.98 -4.79
C PRO A 157 20.22 -11.57 -4.20
N ILE A 158 19.05 -11.15 -3.70
CA ILE A 158 18.78 -9.75 -3.31
C ILE A 158 19.59 -9.37 -2.06
N VAL A 159 20.42 -8.33 -2.17
CA VAL A 159 21.33 -7.87 -1.11
C VAL A 159 20.85 -6.57 -0.46
N THR A 160 20.33 -5.64 -1.25
CA THR A 160 19.81 -4.36 -0.75
C THR A 160 18.57 -3.93 -1.51
N SER A 161 17.73 -3.11 -0.88
CA SER A 161 16.60 -2.46 -1.54
C SER A 161 16.40 -1.03 -1.03
N ALA A 162 16.09 -0.11 -1.93
CA ALA A 162 15.42 1.15 -1.63
C ALA A 162 14.08 1.19 -2.37
N GLN A 163 13.06 1.78 -1.75
CA GLN A 163 11.71 1.77 -2.28
C GLN A 163 11.21 3.20 -2.39
N ARG A 164 10.53 3.51 -3.50
CA ARG A 164 9.70 4.71 -3.64
C ARG A 164 8.27 4.27 -3.76
N VAL A 165 7.43 4.63 -2.81
CA VAL A 165 6.08 4.08 -2.67
C VAL A 165 5.06 5.21 -2.66
N THR A 166 3.97 4.99 -3.37
CA THR A 166 2.76 5.80 -3.39
C THR A 166 1.64 4.98 -2.78
N ILE A 167 0.97 5.55 -1.79
CA ILE A 167 -0.25 4.99 -1.19
C ILE A 167 -1.43 5.46 -2.04
N VAL A 168 -2.19 4.54 -2.58
CA VAL A 168 -3.36 4.79 -3.42
C VAL A 168 -4.59 4.20 -2.74
N ASP A 169 -5.66 4.99 -2.60
CA ASP A 169 -6.93 4.52 -2.07
C ASP A 169 -8.07 4.92 -3.01
N ASN A 170 -8.93 3.97 -3.37
CA ASN A 170 -9.98 4.16 -4.37
C ASN A 170 -9.49 4.80 -5.68
N GLY A 171 -8.26 4.44 -6.11
CA GLY A 171 -7.63 4.99 -7.31
C GLY A 171 -7.00 6.38 -7.16
N ILE A 172 -7.07 6.99 -5.97
CA ILE A 172 -6.53 8.33 -5.69
C ILE A 172 -5.17 8.21 -4.98
N PRO A 173 -4.07 8.81 -5.50
CA PRO A 173 -2.77 8.80 -4.84
C PRO A 173 -2.77 9.75 -3.63
N LEU A 174 -2.77 9.18 -2.44
CA LEU A 174 -2.91 9.91 -1.18
C LEU A 174 -1.59 10.48 -0.65
N ALA A 175 -0.54 9.67 -0.66
CA ALA A 175 0.72 9.98 -0.02
C ALA A 175 1.88 9.23 -0.68
N THR A 176 3.11 9.71 -0.43
CA THR A 176 4.33 9.07 -0.90
C THR A 176 5.33 8.89 0.22
N PHE A 177 6.17 7.87 0.14
CA PHE A 177 7.32 7.71 1.00
C PHE A 177 8.48 7.06 0.25
N ASP A 178 9.69 7.42 0.66
CA ASP A 178 10.92 6.80 0.20
C ASP A 178 11.57 6.08 1.38
N THR A 179 11.98 4.83 1.18
CA THR A 179 12.76 4.10 2.18
C THR A 179 14.24 4.22 1.86
N PRO A 180 15.11 4.51 2.86
CA PRO A 180 16.55 4.41 2.68
C PRO A 180 16.97 3.03 2.19
N ILE A 181 18.13 2.95 1.53
CA ILE A 181 18.74 1.67 1.16
C ILE A 181 18.96 0.86 2.43
N SER A 182 18.31 -0.31 2.50
CA SER A 182 18.43 -1.22 3.63
C SER A 182 18.97 -2.57 3.16
N PRO A 183 19.86 -3.21 3.94
CA PRO A 183 20.31 -4.56 3.66
C PRO A 183 19.14 -5.53 3.79
N GLY A 184 19.07 -6.48 2.87
CA GLY A 184 18.10 -7.57 2.91
C GLY A 184 18.79 -8.92 2.72
N SER A 185 18.03 -9.96 3.00
CA SER A 185 18.45 -11.34 2.81
C SER A 185 17.31 -12.16 2.24
N VAL A 186 17.64 -13.19 1.48
CA VAL A 186 16.65 -14.14 0.95
C VAL A 186 16.94 -15.51 1.54
N SER A 187 15.94 -16.11 2.15
CA SER A 187 15.96 -17.51 2.61
C SER A 187 14.80 -18.25 1.95
N GLY A 188 15.13 -19.21 1.09
CA GLY A 188 14.14 -19.88 0.24
C GLY A 188 13.42 -18.88 -0.67
N ASN A 189 12.10 -18.78 -0.49
CA ASN A 189 11.25 -17.82 -1.19
C ASN A 189 10.96 -16.56 -0.35
N THR A 190 11.56 -16.38 0.82
CA THR A 190 11.25 -15.24 1.70
C THR A 190 12.38 -14.23 1.65
N TYR A 191 12.10 -13.02 1.17
CA TYR A 191 12.94 -11.85 1.37
C TYR A 191 12.68 -11.25 2.75
N SER A 192 13.73 -10.84 3.44
CA SER A 192 13.67 -10.15 4.74
C SER A 192 14.56 -8.93 4.72
N SER A 193 14.07 -7.81 5.25
CA SER A 193 14.79 -6.54 5.38
C SER A 193 14.29 -5.78 6.60
N ILE A 194 14.86 -4.60 6.85
CA ILE A 194 14.35 -3.64 7.84
C ILE A 194 13.76 -2.44 7.12
N VAL A 195 12.77 -1.78 7.71
CA VAL A 195 12.32 -0.47 7.22
C VAL A 195 12.90 0.58 8.15
N GLN A 196 13.98 1.21 7.70
CA GLN A 196 14.53 2.37 8.39
C GLN A 196 13.49 3.49 8.48
N LYS A 197 13.70 4.40 9.43
CA LYS A 197 12.84 5.57 9.63
C LYS A 197 12.63 6.30 8.30
N SER A 198 11.38 6.31 7.86
CA SER A 198 10.93 6.86 6.58
C SER A 198 9.74 7.77 6.84
N THR A 199 9.62 8.86 6.07
CA THR A 199 8.54 9.83 6.27
C THR A 199 7.49 9.66 5.17
N VAL A 200 6.25 9.37 5.55
CA VAL A 200 5.08 9.46 4.69
C VAL A 200 4.72 10.92 4.51
N LYS A 201 4.77 11.41 3.28
CA LYS A 201 4.39 12.77 2.88
C LYS A 201 3.03 12.72 2.21
N ILE A 202 2.06 13.40 2.80
CA ILE A 202 0.73 13.55 2.19
C ILE A 202 0.86 14.40 0.92
N ASN A 203 0.23 13.96 -0.18
CA ASN A 203 0.21 14.72 -1.42
C ASN A 203 -0.61 16.00 -1.21
N PRO A 204 -0.15 17.19 -1.66
CA PRO A 204 -0.88 18.44 -1.46
C PRO A 204 -2.32 18.37 -2.00
N GLY A 205 -3.29 18.82 -1.19
CA GLY A 205 -4.71 18.80 -1.55
C GLY A 205 -5.41 17.44 -1.34
N GLN A 206 -4.70 16.43 -0.82
CA GLN A 206 -5.24 15.10 -0.53
C GLN A 206 -5.55 14.89 0.96
N GLU A 207 -5.50 15.93 1.79
CA GLU A 207 -5.69 15.87 3.24
C GLU A 207 -7.05 15.27 3.59
N GLY A 208 -8.11 15.71 2.91
CA GLY A 208 -9.46 15.18 3.10
C GLY A 208 -9.60 13.70 2.70
N ASN A 209 -8.90 13.27 1.66
CA ASN A 209 -8.92 11.86 1.21
C ASN A 209 -8.12 10.96 2.15
N VAL A 210 -7.00 11.44 2.70
CA VAL A 210 -6.26 10.75 3.77
C VAL A 210 -7.12 10.62 5.01
N ALA A 211 -7.81 11.68 5.43
CA ALA A 211 -8.73 11.63 6.57
C ALA A 211 -9.88 10.64 6.35
N ALA A 212 -10.45 10.59 5.14
CA ALA A 212 -11.46 9.60 4.77
C ALA A 212 -10.93 8.16 4.77
N SER A 213 -9.71 7.95 4.28
CA SER A 213 -9.02 6.64 4.30
C SER A 213 -8.78 6.15 5.73
N LEU A 214 -8.27 7.03 6.60
CA LEU A 214 -8.09 6.74 8.03
C LEU A 214 -9.43 6.47 8.72
N ALA A 215 -10.47 7.25 8.42
CA ALA A 215 -11.80 7.01 8.95
C ALA A 215 -12.34 5.64 8.51
N ALA A 216 -12.12 5.24 7.25
CA ALA A 216 -12.49 3.92 6.76
C ALA A 216 -11.73 2.81 7.49
N PHE A 217 -10.42 2.98 7.70
CA PHE A 217 -9.61 2.05 8.49
C PHE A 217 -10.10 1.90 9.94
N ILE A 218 -10.53 2.99 10.58
CA ILE A 218 -11.05 2.97 11.95
C ILE A 218 -12.44 2.33 12.03
N THR A 219 -13.31 2.62 11.06
CA THR A 219 -14.74 2.27 11.12
C THR A 219 -15.09 0.93 10.50
N LYS A 220 -14.29 0.43 9.56
CA LYS A 220 -14.50 -0.87 8.90
C LYS A 220 -13.70 -1.97 9.57
N SER A 221 -14.10 -3.21 9.35
CA SER A 221 -13.35 -4.37 9.81
C SER A 221 -12.06 -4.58 9.03
N GLU A 222 -12.06 -4.20 7.77
CA GLU A 222 -10.93 -4.27 6.86
C GLU A 222 -11.01 -3.09 5.88
N HIS A 223 -9.86 -2.56 5.49
CA HIS A 223 -9.77 -1.52 4.46
C HIS A 223 -8.56 -1.83 3.57
N THR A 224 -8.79 -1.90 2.26
CA THR A 224 -7.73 -2.24 1.30
C THR A 224 -7.26 -0.97 0.61
N ILE A 225 -5.96 -0.71 0.73
CA ILE A 225 -5.25 0.32 -0.03
C ILE A 225 -4.33 -0.36 -1.04
N ILE A 226 -3.88 0.38 -2.05
CA ILE A 226 -2.89 -0.09 -3.01
C ILE A 226 -1.57 0.61 -2.72
N LEU A 227 -0.51 -0.15 -2.53
CA LEU A 227 0.85 0.38 -2.59
C LEU A 227 1.36 0.22 -4.01
N ARG A 228 1.65 1.34 -4.67
CA ARG A 228 2.27 1.38 -6.00
C ARG A 228 3.62 2.04 -5.88
N GLY A 229 4.65 1.50 -6.51
CA GLY A 229 5.96 2.10 -6.38
C GLY A 229 7.01 1.50 -7.29
N SER A 230 8.25 1.82 -6.97
CA SER A 230 9.42 1.25 -7.62
C SER A 230 10.47 0.88 -6.59
N VAL A 231 11.16 -0.24 -6.79
CA VAL A 231 12.27 -0.71 -5.97
C VAL A 231 13.57 -0.60 -6.76
N ASP A 232 14.57 0.02 -6.15
CA ASP A 232 15.96 -0.03 -6.58
C ASP A 232 16.64 -1.15 -5.78
N GLY A 233 16.93 -2.27 -6.43
CA GLY A 233 17.51 -3.46 -5.80
C GLY A 233 18.92 -3.75 -6.29
N THR A 234 19.74 -4.41 -5.46
CA THR A 234 20.99 -5.04 -5.93
C THR A 234 20.96 -6.54 -5.68
N ALA A 235 21.55 -7.32 -6.59
CA ALA A 235 21.67 -8.76 -6.41
C ALA A 235 23.08 -9.28 -6.69
N GLN A 236 23.58 -10.17 -5.84
CA GLN A 236 24.89 -10.80 -5.97
C GLN A 236 24.78 -12.26 -6.43
N MET A 237 25.10 -12.54 -7.68
CA MET A 237 25.07 -13.91 -8.19
C MET A 237 26.28 -14.69 -7.69
N THR A 238 26.06 -15.79 -6.96
CA THR A 238 27.16 -16.58 -6.37
C THR A 238 27.75 -17.62 -7.33
N SER A 239 27.05 -17.96 -8.41
CA SER A 239 27.37 -19.14 -9.24
C SER A 239 28.32 -18.90 -10.42
N ILE A 240 28.49 -17.67 -10.91
CA ILE A 240 29.24 -17.42 -12.17
C ILE A 240 30.28 -16.29 -12.05
N SER A 241 30.02 -15.27 -11.23
CA SER A 241 30.97 -14.22 -10.88
C SER A 241 30.40 -13.48 -9.67
N GLN A 242 31.19 -13.14 -8.64
CA GLN A 242 30.73 -12.37 -7.47
C GLN A 242 30.27 -10.93 -7.80
N LYS A 243 29.90 -10.67 -9.06
CA LYS A 243 29.43 -9.40 -9.59
C LYS A 243 28.07 -9.07 -8.98
N ILE A 244 27.97 -7.83 -8.51
CA ILE A 244 26.72 -7.25 -8.03
C ILE A 244 26.02 -6.62 -9.23
N PHE A 245 24.76 -6.99 -9.44
CA PHE A 245 23.87 -6.42 -10.44
C PHE A 245 22.93 -5.44 -9.79
N SER A 246 22.75 -4.26 -10.39
CA SER A 246 21.76 -3.28 -9.95
C SER A 246 20.53 -3.37 -10.84
N PHE A 247 19.36 -3.44 -10.22
CA PHE A 247 18.06 -3.44 -10.87
C PHE A 247 17.32 -2.17 -10.44
N PRO A 248 17.52 -1.06 -11.17
CA PRO A 248 16.83 0.17 -10.87
C PRO A 248 15.36 0.08 -11.28
N ARG A 249 14.49 0.72 -10.49
CA ARG A 249 13.09 1.02 -10.82
C ARG A 249 12.21 -0.18 -11.17
N ILE A 250 12.39 -1.31 -10.49
CA ILE A 250 11.44 -2.43 -10.60
C ILE A 250 10.09 -1.95 -10.05
N ALA A 251 9.10 -1.75 -10.89
CA ALA A 251 7.80 -1.29 -10.42
C ALA A 251 7.03 -2.43 -9.75
N PHE A 252 6.19 -2.04 -8.79
CA PHE A 252 5.28 -2.95 -8.14
C PHE A 252 3.94 -2.28 -7.91
N GLU A 253 2.90 -3.10 -7.84
CA GLU A 253 1.59 -2.71 -7.36
C GLU A 253 1.06 -3.84 -6.48
N SER A 254 0.70 -3.53 -5.24
CA SER A 254 0.25 -4.53 -4.29
C SER A 254 -0.93 -4.01 -3.48
N PRO A 255 -2.09 -4.70 -3.49
CA PRO A 255 -3.16 -4.40 -2.56
C PRO A 255 -2.76 -4.85 -1.16
N ILE A 256 -2.88 -3.95 -0.19
CA ILE A 256 -2.69 -4.23 1.23
C ILE A 256 -4.02 -4.04 1.93
N THR A 257 -4.57 -5.16 2.41
CA THR A 257 -5.74 -5.16 3.28
C THR A 257 -5.29 -4.96 4.71
N LEU A 258 -5.54 -3.76 5.24
CA LEU A 258 -5.32 -3.46 6.63
C LEU A 258 -6.53 -3.94 7.42
N LYS A 259 -6.29 -4.75 8.46
CA LYS A 259 -7.34 -5.11 9.41
C LYS A 259 -7.70 -3.87 10.21
N GLY A 260 -8.91 -3.38 9.98
CA GLY A 260 -9.41 -2.18 10.59
C GLY A 260 -9.66 -2.34 12.08
N CYS A 261 -9.83 -1.21 12.75
CA CYS A 261 -9.98 -1.14 14.20
C CYS A 261 -11.36 -1.58 14.72
N SER A 262 -12.16 -2.30 13.91
CA SER A 262 -13.49 -2.77 14.32
C SER A 262 -13.51 -3.58 15.62
N ASN A 263 -12.39 -4.24 15.96
CA ASN A 263 -12.19 -5.01 17.18
C ASN A 263 -11.34 -4.27 18.23
N PHE A 264 -11.05 -2.98 18.06
CA PHE A 264 -10.49 -2.21 19.17
C PHE A 264 -11.46 -2.33 20.36
N PRO A 265 -10.95 -2.50 21.59
CA PRO A 265 -11.79 -2.37 22.77
C PRO A 265 -12.58 -1.09 22.63
N LYS A 266 -13.89 -1.21 22.81
CA LYS A 266 -14.88 -0.16 22.56
C LYS A 266 -14.30 1.17 23.05
N ILE A 267 -13.90 2.04 22.12
CA ILE A 267 -13.42 3.37 22.49
C ILE A 267 -14.65 4.10 22.99
N ASP A 268 -14.82 4.15 24.31
CA ASP A 268 -16.00 4.75 24.92
C ASP A 268 -16.07 6.23 24.58
N TYR A 269 -14.92 6.91 24.58
CA TYR A 269 -14.79 8.31 24.17
C TYR A 269 -13.37 8.68 23.75
N LEU A 270 -13.26 9.72 22.94
CA LEU A 270 -12.00 10.40 22.63
C LEU A 270 -11.86 11.63 23.54
N SER A 271 -10.87 11.60 24.43
CA SER A 271 -10.58 12.72 25.34
C SER A 271 -9.78 13.79 24.62
N GLN A 272 -10.33 15.00 24.52
CA GLN A 272 -9.69 16.17 23.88
C GLN A 272 -9.15 17.19 24.90
N GLY A 273 -9.33 16.91 26.20
CA GLY A 273 -8.98 17.85 27.27
C GLY A 273 -9.91 19.07 27.29
N SER A 274 -9.47 20.16 27.92
CA SER A 274 -10.24 21.40 27.94
C SER A 274 -9.94 22.24 26.70
N LEU A 275 -11.00 22.82 26.11
CA LEU A 275 -10.91 23.73 24.98
C LEU A 275 -11.31 25.15 25.40
N THR A 276 -10.61 26.14 24.86
CA THR A 276 -10.86 27.56 25.14
C THR A 276 -11.05 28.33 23.85
N PHE A 277 -12.09 29.17 23.81
CA PHE A 277 -12.48 29.98 22.66
C PHE A 277 -12.66 31.44 23.06
N ASP A 278 -12.22 32.33 22.19
CA ASP A 278 -12.56 33.74 22.27
C ASP A 278 -14.02 33.94 21.86
N SER A 279 -14.78 34.65 22.68
CA SER A 279 -16.17 35.00 22.42
C SER A 279 -16.23 36.44 21.96
N ASN A 280 -16.52 36.66 20.68
CA ASN A 280 -16.49 37.97 20.05
C ASN A 280 -17.90 38.44 19.67
N THR A 281 -18.15 39.74 19.79
CA THR A 281 -19.18 40.43 19.02
C THR A 281 -18.57 40.95 17.72
N GLY A 282 -19.39 41.47 16.81
CA GLY A 282 -18.88 42.18 15.63
C GLY A 282 -17.97 43.37 15.95
N ASN A 283 -17.91 43.80 17.21
CA ASN A 283 -17.11 44.93 17.68
C ASN A 283 -15.84 44.51 18.45
N GLY A 284 -15.62 43.21 18.69
CA GLY A 284 -14.40 42.70 19.32
C GLY A 284 -14.62 41.62 20.39
N LEU A 285 -13.55 41.33 21.14
CA LEU A 285 -13.54 40.32 22.19
C LEU A 285 -14.38 40.77 23.38
N VAL A 286 -15.37 39.95 23.75
CA VAL A 286 -16.27 40.24 24.86
C VAL A 286 -16.24 39.19 25.96
N GLY A 287 -15.62 38.04 25.76
CA GLY A 287 -15.52 37.01 26.79
C GLY A 287 -14.70 35.80 26.36
N ILE A 288 -14.57 34.84 27.27
CA ILE A 288 -13.88 33.58 27.05
C ILE A 288 -14.88 32.44 27.28
N THR A 289 -14.94 31.50 26.34
CA THR A 289 -15.77 30.29 26.42
C THR A 289 -14.87 29.08 26.63
N ILE A 290 -15.16 28.28 27.65
CA ILE A 290 -14.41 27.08 27.99
C ILE A 290 -15.32 25.86 27.90
N ILE A 291 -14.88 24.83 27.18
CA ILE A 291 -15.45 23.49 27.22
C ILE A 291 -14.50 22.65 28.06
N LYS A 292 -14.87 22.35 29.31
CA LYS A 292 -14.03 21.56 30.21
C LYS A 292 -14.08 20.08 29.85
N ASP A 293 -12.93 19.43 29.87
CA ASP A 293 -12.77 17.98 29.72
C ASP A 293 -13.61 17.40 28.60
N MET A 294 -13.50 17.99 27.41
CA MET A 294 -14.25 17.58 26.23
C MET A 294 -13.96 16.12 25.91
N LYS A 295 -15.03 15.33 25.93
CA LYS A 295 -15.03 13.92 25.55
C LYS A 295 -15.97 13.75 24.37
N LEU A 296 -15.45 13.17 23.30
CA LEU A 296 -16.24 12.83 22.13
C LEU A 296 -16.60 11.36 22.20
N ASN A 297 -17.85 11.07 22.55
CA ASN A 297 -18.45 9.75 22.44
C ASN A 297 -18.72 9.44 20.96
N ARG A 298 -18.87 8.15 20.64
CA ARG A 298 -19.35 7.72 19.33
C ARG A 298 -20.82 8.12 19.16
N GLY A 299 -21.15 8.87 18.12
CA GLY A 299 -22.51 9.35 17.83
C GLY A 299 -22.73 10.79 18.29
N ASP A 300 -23.92 11.05 18.85
CA ASP A 300 -24.28 12.39 19.31
C ASP A 300 -23.50 12.78 20.56
N ASN A 301 -23.00 14.02 20.55
CA ASN A 301 -22.17 14.57 21.61
C ASN A 301 -22.87 15.78 22.22
N HIS A 302 -23.09 15.73 23.54
CA HIS A 302 -23.58 16.87 24.31
C HIS A 302 -22.42 17.52 25.05
N LEU A 303 -22.09 18.75 24.66
CA LEU A 303 -21.01 19.53 25.24
C LEU A 303 -21.59 20.66 26.06
N THR A 304 -21.04 20.88 27.26
CA THR A 304 -21.35 22.06 28.06
C THR A 304 -20.23 23.06 27.90
N ALA A 305 -20.55 24.23 27.34
CA ALA A 305 -19.65 25.36 27.22
C ALA A 305 -20.00 26.40 28.29
N ILE A 306 -18.99 26.89 29.01
CA ILE A 306 -19.14 27.95 30.01
C ILE A 306 -18.50 29.21 29.45
N THR A 307 -19.30 30.23 29.21
CA THR A 307 -18.82 31.55 28.77
C THR A 307 -18.77 32.50 29.96
N THR A 308 -17.60 33.09 30.20
CA THR A 308 -17.39 34.14 31.19
C THR A 308 -17.09 35.45 30.49
N SER A 309 -17.78 36.52 30.90
CA SER A 309 -17.61 37.85 30.35
C SER A 309 -17.70 38.90 31.46
N THR A 310 -16.81 39.87 31.43
CA THR A 310 -16.89 41.12 32.21
C THR A 310 -17.25 42.31 31.32
N SER A 311 -17.56 42.06 30.04
CA SER A 311 -17.85 43.10 29.06
C SER A 311 -19.25 43.67 29.28
N LYS A 312 -19.31 44.98 29.51
CA LYS A 312 -20.58 45.73 29.54
C LYS A 312 -21.37 45.55 28.25
N GLU A 313 -20.70 45.50 27.11
CA GLU A 313 -21.32 45.29 25.80
C GLU A 313 -22.02 43.93 25.73
N ALA A 314 -21.36 42.84 26.14
CA ALA A 314 -21.98 41.51 26.15
C ALA A 314 -23.23 41.49 27.03
N TYR A 315 -23.16 42.12 28.21
CA TYR A 315 -24.30 42.23 29.11
C TYR A 315 -25.47 43.00 28.46
N GLU A 316 -25.20 44.12 27.80
CA GLU A 316 -26.23 44.93 27.12
C GLU A 316 -26.86 44.17 25.94
N VAL A 317 -26.07 43.47 25.13
CA VAL A 317 -26.57 42.62 24.03
C VAL A 317 -27.51 41.55 24.59
N LEU A 318 -27.08 40.83 25.62
CA LEU A 318 -27.86 39.74 26.21
C LEU A 318 -29.14 40.23 26.89
N THR A 319 -29.15 41.42 27.49
CA THR A 319 -30.31 41.95 28.22
C THR A 319 -31.31 42.71 27.35
N ASN A 320 -30.88 43.30 26.23
CA ASN A 320 -31.76 44.09 25.38
C ASN A 320 -32.56 43.25 24.38
N GLY A 321 -31.94 42.23 23.78
CA GLY A 321 -32.59 41.41 22.74
C GLY A 321 -32.02 39.99 22.56
N GLY A 322 -30.99 39.62 23.33
CA GLY A 322 -30.15 38.48 22.97
C GLY A 322 -29.17 38.87 21.86
N GLY A 323 -28.33 37.94 21.44
CA GLY A 323 -27.37 38.22 20.39
C GLY A 323 -26.64 36.99 19.88
N THR A 324 -25.95 37.19 18.77
CA THR A 324 -25.07 36.20 18.17
C THR A 324 -23.64 36.49 18.57
N PHE A 325 -22.99 35.51 19.19
CA PHE A 325 -21.58 35.55 19.57
C PHE A 325 -20.79 34.65 18.63
N THR A 326 -19.65 35.14 18.16
CA THR A 326 -18.71 34.29 17.40
C THR A 326 -17.72 33.68 18.38
N LEU A 327 -17.73 32.36 18.50
CA LEU A 327 -16.68 31.61 19.16
C LEU A 327 -15.57 31.33 18.15
N GLN A 328 -14.36 31.80 18.46
CA GLN A 328 -13.19 31.65 17.61
C GLN A 328 -12.06 30.98 18.39
N GLY A 329 -11.42 29.97 17.81
CA GLY A 329 -10.20 29.42 18.38
C GLY A 329 -8.98 30.29 18.08
N TYR A 330 -7.95 30.15 18.91
CA TYR A 330 -6.70 30.89 18.87
C TYR A 330 -5.53 29.99 19.27
N GLU A 331 -4.31 30.53 19.27
CA GLU A 331 -3.13 29.79 19.70
C GLU A 331 -3.19 29.44 21.20
N GLY A 332 -3.18 28.16 21.54
CA GLY A 332 -3.38 27.69 22.91
C GLY A 332 -4.84 27.39 23.27
N SER A 333 -5.76 27.40 22.30
CA SER A 333 -7.15 26.94 22.49
C SER A 333 -7.28 25.50 22.98
N SER A 334 -6.25 24.68 22.82
CA SER A 334 -6.20 23.32 23.38
C SER A 334 -4.78 23.04 23.90
N THR A 335 -4.68 22.16 24.89
CA THR A 335 -3.40 21.58 25.31
C THR A 335 -2.84 20.60 24.28
N ASN A 336 -3.67 20.09 23.37
CA ASN A 336 -3.23 19.30 22.23
C ASN A 336 -2.83 20.25 21.08
N PRO A 337 -1.56 20.26 20.63
CA PRO A 337 -1.07 21.22 19.62
C PRO A 337 -1.75 21.06 18.26
N VAL A 338 -2.05 19.82 17.84
CA VAL A 338 -2.76 19.55 16.57
C VAL A 338 -4.18 20.10 16.63
N LEU A 339 -4.88 19.85 17.75
CA LEU A 339 -6.22 20.40 17.94
C LEU A 339 -6.19 21.92 18.05
N SER A 340 -5.21 22.49 18.76
CA SER A 340 -5.08 23.94 18.87
C SER A 340 -4.92 24.60 17.50
N GLU A 341 -4.12 24.01 16.61
CA GLU A 341 -3.95 24.52 15.24
C GLU A 341 -5.25 24.41 14.44
N ALA A 342 -5.96 23.29 14.52
CA ALA A 342 -7.25 23.11 13.87
C ALA A 342 -8.31 24.12 14.37
N LEU A 343 -8.33 24.39 15.68
CA LEU A 343 -9.28 25.32 16.29
C LEU A 343 -9.04 26.79 15.89
N LYS A 344 -7.82 27.20 15.52
CA LYS A 344 -7.54 28.56 15.00
C LYS A 344 -8.38 28.90 13.77
N ALA A 345 -8.65 27.92 12.92
CA ALA A 345 -9.49 28.07 11.74
C ALA A 345 -10.99 28.02 12.07
N LEU A 346 -11.36 27.51 13.24
CA LEU A 346 -12.76 27.35 13.63
C LEU A 346 -13.35 28.70 14.07
N LYS A 347 -14.40 29.09 13.36
CA LYS A 347 -15.31 30.17 13.75
C LYS A 347 -16.72 29.61 13.75
N THR A 348 -17.37 29.61 14.90
CA THR A 348 -18.77 29.19 15.02
C THR A 348 -19.58 30.29 15.67
N GLN A 349 -20.86 30.37 15.31
CA GLN A 349 -21.78 31.35 15.85
C GLN A 349 -22.73 30.68 16.84
N VAL A 350 -22.90 31.30 18.00
CA VAL A 350 -23.84 30.89 19.03
C VAL A 350 -24.86 32.00 19.21
N VAL A 351 -26.13 31.67 19.01
CA VAL A 351 -27.24 32.59 19.28
C VAL A 351 -27.66 32.37 20.72
N VAL A 352 -27.50 33.40 21.55
CA VAL A 352 -27.96 33.40 22.94
C VAL A 352 -29.24 34.24 23.00
N PRO A 353 -30.37 33.66 23.44
CA PRO A 353 -31.61 34.40 23.56
C PRO A 353 -31.50 35.49 24.63
N LYS A 354 -32.42 36.45 24.58
CA LYS A 354 -32.54 37.51 25.59
C LYS A 354 -32.59 36.91 27.00
N LEU A 355 -31.73 37.39 27.88
CA LEU A 355 -31.81 37.10 29.30
C LEU A 355 -33.00 37.88 29.87
N ASN A 356 -34.03 37.17 30.31
CA ASN A 356 -35.07 37.78 31.12
C ASN A 356 -34.42 38.25 32.42
N ARG A 357 -34.61 39.53 32.73
CA ARG A 357 -34.00 40.18 33.90
C ARG A 357 -34.39 39.40 35.15
N ILE A 358 -33.44 38.66 35.73
CA ILE A 358 -33.63 38.05 37.04
C ILE A 358 -33.52 39.22 38.02
N VAL A 359 -34.66 39.67 38.52
CA VAL A 359 -34.72 40.66 39.60
C VAL A 359 -34.27 39.93 40.86
N PHE A 360 -33.04 40.21 41.30
CA PHE A 360 -32.51 39.73 42.58
C PHE A 360 -33.10 40.51 43.75
#